data_AF-A0AA85JDE3-F1
#
_entry.id   AF-A0AA85JDE3-F1
#
_cell.length_a   1.000
_cell.length_b   1.000
_cell.length_c   1.000
_cell.angle_alpha   90.00
_cell.angle_beta   90.00
_cell.angle_gamma   90.00
#
_symmetry.space_group_name_H-M   'P 1'
#
loop_
_entity.id
_entity.type
_entity.pdbx_description
1 polymer ?
#
loop_
_entity_poly.entity_id
_entity_poly.type
_entity_poly.pdbx_seq_one_letter_code
_entity_poly.pdbx_strand_id
1 'polypeptide(L)'
;MTKKTEKDYSLSLKKKPLYIRLQFMGDIPSEIIAKKLRKSVQRTFNAGELHVLFSTRPMVIPRLKNEVPRLATSNCIYQFNCACGASYIGRFSRNLIFRAREHLPAWLSKGVVKTINSSILEHLVQTGHKASVDESFSILYRAPNKLPKTSKHLRLQTAEAIAIRPKQPVLCIQKKEVQPLLLPWPSVETINS
;
A
#
# COMPACT_ATOMS: atom_id res chain seq x y z
N MET A 1 17.27 -70.31 -47.68
CA MET A 1 17.77 -68.93 -47.59
C MET A 1 16.90 -68.17 -46.60
N THR A 2 17.41 -67.94 -45.39
CA THR A 2 16.70 -67.43 -44.21
C THR A 2 16.57 -65.91 -44.25
N LYS A 3 15.35 -65.40 -44.04
CA LYS A 3 15.02 -63.97 -43.97
C LYS A 3 15.61 -63.36 -42.68
N LYS A 4 16.42 -62.32 -42.81
CA LYS A 4 16.88 -61.47 -41.70
C LYS A 4 15.71 -60.61 -41.19
N THR A 5 15.32 -60.81 -39.94
CA THR A 5 14.45 -59.88 -39.18
C THR A 5 15.28 -58.71 -38.66
N GLU A 6 14.97 -57.52 -39.14
CA GLU A 6 15.46 -56.24 -38.62
C GLU A 6 14.87 -55.99 -37.22
N LYS A 7 15.75 -55.79 -36.22
CA LYS A 7 15.34 -55.40 -34.87
C LYS A 7 15.43 -53.88 -34.76
N ASP A 8 14.27 -53.25 -34.62
CA ASP A 8 14.11 -51.83 -34.41
C ASP A 8 14.51 -51.46 -32.96
N TYR A 9 15.64 -50.79 -32.77
CA TYR A 9 16.13 -50.36 -31.47
C TYR A 9 15.59 -48.96 -31.13
N SER A 10 14.51 -48.88 -30.36
CA SER A 10 14.08 -47.60 -29.77
C SER A 10 14.91 -47.29 -28.52
N LEU A 11 15.89 -46.39 -28.66
CA LEU A 11 16.65 -45.83 -27.53
C LEU A 11 15.76 -44.83 -26.76
N SER A 12 14.91 -45.34 -25.86
CA SER A 12 14.17 -44.48 -24.93
C SER A 12 15.07 -44.10 -23.74
N LEU A 13 15.39 -42.80 -23.60
CA LEU A 13 16.11 -42.28 -22.44
C LEU A 13 15.16 -42.17 -21.24
N LYS A 14 15.61 -42.60 -20.06
CA LYS A 14 14.85 -42.45 -18.81
C LYS A 14 14.63 -40.96 -18.52
N LYS A 15 13.39 -40.61 -18.14
CA LYS A 15 13.05 -39.24 -17.74
C LYS A 15 13.74 -38.86 -16.44
N LYS A 16 14.13 -37.59 -16.32
CA LYS A 16 14.70 -37.02 -15.10
C LYS A 16 13.57 -36.65 -14.12
N PRO A 17 13.62 -37.10 -12.86
CA PRO A 17 12.59 -36.75 -11.88
C PRO A 17 12.71 -35.27 -11.47
N LEU A 18 11.58 -34.58 -11.44
CA LEU A 18 11.40 -33.19 -11.02
C LEU A 18 10.47 -33.16 -9.81
N TYR A 19 10.82 -32.37 -8.80
CA TYR A 19 10.02 -32.27 -7.57
C TYR A 19 9.51 -30.85 -7.38
N ILE A 20 8.22 -30.73 -7.07
CA ILE A 20 7.62 -29.48 -6.63
C ILE A 20 6.82 -29.73 -5.36
N ARG A 21 7.04 -28.89 -4.34
CA ARG A 21 6.29 -28.93 -3.09
C ARG A 21 5.21 -27.86 -3.13
N LEU A 22 3.96 -28.24 -2.85
CA LEU A 22 2.78 -27.38 -2.84
C LEU A 22 2.06 -27.48 -1.50
N GLN A 23 1.31 -26.43 -1.16
CA GLN A 23 0.44 -26.48 0.03
C GLN A 23 -0.81 -27.30 -0.30
N PHE A 24 -1.20 -28.18 0.62
CA PHE A 24 -2.42 -28.95 0.50
C PHE A 24 -3.63 -28.06 0.78
N MET A 25 -4.57 -27.99 -0.17
CA MET A 25 -5.78 -27.15 -0.09
C MET A 25 -7.07 -27.98 -0.15
N GLY A 26 -6.98 -29.28 0.15
CA GLY A 26 -8.05 -30.26 -0.03
C GLY A 26 -7.85 -31.13 -1.28
N ASP A 27 -8.52 -32.27 -1.31
CA ASP A 27 -8.28 -33.31 -2.33
C ASP A 27 -8.57 -32.84 -3.75
N ILE A 28 -9.77 -32.28 -3.98
CA ILE A 28 -10.21 -31.82 -5.31
C ILE A 28 -9.30 -30.70 -5.86
N PRO A 29 -9.02 -29.61 -5.13
CA PRO A 29 -8.13 -28.56 -5.62
C PRO A 29 -6.69 -29.06 -5.88
N SER A 30 -6.15 -29.87 -4.96
CA SER A 30 -4.80 -30.42 -5.09
C SER A 30 -4.67 -31.33 -6.32
N GLU A 31 -5.67 -32.18 -6.57
CA GLU A 31 -5.66 -33.05 -7.76
C GLU A 31 -5.71 -32.24 -9.07
N ILE A 32 -6.59 -31.25 -9.16
CA ILE A 32 -6.72 -30.39 -10.35
C ILE A 32 -5.40 -29.68 -10.64
N ILE A 33 -4.76 -29.12 -9.61
CA ILE A 33 -3.48 -28.41 -9.75
C ILE A 33 -2.37 -29.39 -10.18
N ALA A 34 -2.27 -30.56 -9.55
CA ALA A 34 -1.29 -31.56 -9.92
C ALA A 34 -1.45 -32.00 -11.38
N LYS A 35 -2.69 -32.23 -11.84
CA LYS A 35 -3.01 -32.61 -13.22
C LYS A 35 -2.62 -31.54 -14.22
N LYS A 36 -2.93 -30.26 -13.92
CA LYS A 36 -2.54 -29.12 -14.77
C LYS A 36 -1.02 -28.98 -14.87
N LEU A 37 -0.31 -29.09 -13.74
CA LEU A 37 1.14 -28.97 -13.70
C LEU A 37 1.83 -30.12 -14.46
N ARG A 38 1.39 -31.37 -14.25
CA ARG A 38 1.93 -32.51 -15.01
C ARG A 38 1.71 -32.35 -16.51
N LYS A 39 0.50 -31.95 -16.94
CA LYS A 39 0.21 -31.66 -18.35
C LYS A 39 1.09 -30.56 -18.92
N SER A 40 1.33 -29.50 -18.15
CA SER A 40 2.19 -28.39 -18.57
C SER A 40 3.63 -28.84 -18.71
N VAL A 41 4.21 -29.52 -17.70
CA VAL A 41 5.59 -30.00 -17.72
C VAL A 41 5.80 -31.03 -18.84
N GLN A 42 4.83 -31.91 -19.09
CA GLN A 42 4.98 -32.87 -20.18
C GLN A 42 4.98 -32.21 -21.57
N ARG A 43 4.32 -31.04 -21.73
CA ARG A 43 4.35 -30.27 -22.99
C ARG A 43 5.69 -29.55 -23.20
N THR A 44 6.27 -28.96 -22.14
CA THR A 44 7.51 -28.16 -22.26
C THR A 44 8.78 -28.96 -22.03
N PHE A 45 8.74 -29.99 -21.20
CA PHE A 45 9.90 -30.78 -20.77
C PHE A 45 9.61 -32.27 -20.92
N ASN A 46 9.63 -32.77 -22.16
CA ASN A 46 9.35 -34.18 -22.46
C ASN A 46 10.30 -35.16 -21.73
N ALA A 47 11.53 -34.72 -21.43
CA ALA A 47 12.53 -35.48 -20.69
C ALA A 47 12.35 -35.44 -19.16
N GLY A 48 11.36 -34.70 -18.64
CA GLY A 48 11.09 -34.55 -17.20
C GLY A 48 9.88 -35.35 -16.74
N GLU A 49 9.96 -35.92 -15.53
CA GLU A 49 8.85 -36.56 -14.83
C GLU A 49 8.54 -35.79 -13.54
N LEU A 50 7.35 -35.19 -13.44
CA LEU A 50 6.99 -34.32 -12.32
C LEU A 50 6.33 -35.08 -11.16
N HIS A 51 6.98 -35.04 -10.00
CA HIS A 51 6.44 -35.44 -8.70
C HIS A 51 5.96 -34.20 -7.93
N VAL A 52 4.66 -34.15 -7.65
CA VAL A 52 4.02 -33.10 -6.86
C VAL A 52 3.87 -33.60 -5.43
N LEU A 53 4.51 -32.93 -4.48
CA LEU A 53 4.46 -33.23 -3.06
C LEU A 53 3.54 -32.23 -2.36
N PHE A 54 2.44 -32.70 -1.79
CA PHE A 54 1.56 -31.85 -1.00
C PHE A 54 1.99 -31.81 0.46
N SER A 55 2.00 -30.61 1.02
CA SER A 55 2.37 -30.33 2.40
C SER A 55 1.19 -29.72 3.12
N THR A 56 0.78 -30.33 4.24
CA THR A 56 -0.20 -29.77 5.16
C THR A 56 0.38 -28.63 6.00
N ARG A 57 1.71 -28.54 6.12
CA ARG A 57 2.37 -27.39 6.74
C ARG A 57 2.22 -26.16 5.84
N PRO A 58 1.76 -25.00 6.37
CA PRO A 58 1.61 -23.78 5.59
C PRO A 58 2.99 -23.34 5.07
N MET A 59 3.15 -23.37 3.75
CA MET A 59 4.42 -22.94 3.12
C MET A 59 4.49 -21.41 3.00
N VAL A 60 3.34 -20.76 2.94
CA VAL A 60 3.20 -19.32 3.03
C VAL A 60 2.53 -19.02 4.36
N ILE A 61 3.29 -18.46 5.30
CA ILE A 61 2.68 -17.80 6.46
C ILE A 61 2.23 -16.45 5.93
N PRO A 62 0.93 -16.18 5.75
CA PRO A 62 0.50 -14.80 5.57
C PRO A 62 0.94 -14.08 6.83
N ARG A 63 1.95 -13.21 6.72
CA ARG A 63 2.21 -12.25 7.80
C ARG A 63 0.95 -11.39 7.85
N LEU A 64 0.03 -11.74 8.74
CA LEU A 64 -1.02 -10.85 9.19
C LEU A 64 -0.28 -9.69 9.84
N LYS A 65 0.05 -8.68 9.03
CA LYS A 65 0.71 -7.50 9.55
C LYS A 65 -0.35 -6.80 10.38
N ASN A 66 -0.18 -6.81 11.70
CA ASN A 66 -1.05 -6.08 12.60
C ASN A 66 -1.31 -4.69 12.03
N GLU A 67 -2.57 -4.32 11.89
CA GLU A 67 -2.93 -2.98 11.46
C GLU A 67 -2.32 -2.01 12.46
N VAL A 68 -1.42 -1.16 11.98
CA VAL A 68 -0.80 -0.13 12.82
C VAL A 68 -1.93 0.80 13.25
N PRO A 69 -2.12 1.06 14.56
CA PRO A 69 -3.14 1.97 15.05
C PRO A 69 -3.09 3.30 14.28
N ARG A 70 -4.26 3.87 13.97
CA ARG A 70 -4.40 5.12 13.17
C ARG A 70 -3.38 6.18 13.61
N LEU A 71 -3.31 6.41 14.91
CA LEU A 71 -2.44 7.38 15.53
C LEU A 71 -0.94 7.04 15.41
N ALA A 72 -0.58 5.75 15.36
CA ALA A 72 0.80 5.30 15.21
C ALA A 72 1.30 5.25 13.75
N THR A 73 0.48 5.71 12.80
CA THR A 73 0.82 5.68 11.39
C THR A 73 1.97 6.61 11.06
N SER A 74 2.84 6.18 10.15
CA SER A 74 3.92 6.98 9.58
C SER A 74 3.80 7.14 8.07
N ASN A 75 4.53 8.10 7.51
CA ASN A 75 4.61 8.35 6.07
C ASN A 75 3.22 8.52 5.43
N CYS A 76 2.44 9.47 5.93
CA CYS A 76 1.10 9.74 5.43
C CYS A 76 0.81 11.23 5.29
N ILE A 77 -0.25 11.50 4.54
CA ILE A 77 -0.91 12.79 4.45
C ILE A 77 -2.10 12.74 5.38
N TYR A 78 -2.25 13.78 6.19
CA TYR A 78 -3.35 13.94 7.10
C TYR A 78 -4.12 15.21 6.79
N GLN A 79 -5.36 15.24 7.24
CA GLN A 79 -6.20 16.41 7.24
C GLN A 79 -6.58 16.75 8.67
N PHE A 80 -6.37 18.00 9.04
CA PHE A 80 -6.94 18.59 10.24
C PHE A 80 -8.24 19.30 9.87
N ASN A 81 -9.28 19.09 10.68
CA ASN A 81 -10.56 19.75 10.59
C ASN A 81 -10.89 20.45 11.91
N CYS A 82 -11.20 21.74 11.82
CA CYS A 82 -11.73 22.51 12.93
C CYS A 82 -13.26 22.45 12.94
N ALA A 83 -13.87 22.69 14.12
CA ALA A 83 -15.31 22.76 14.29
C ALA A 83 -15.98 23.84 13.41
N CYS A 84 -15.25 24.91 13.06
CA CYS A 84 -15.73 25.97 12.16
C CYS A 84 -15.61 25.64 10.67
N GLY A 85 -15.20 24.42 10.30
CA GLY A 85 -15.01 24.01 8.91
C GLY A 85 -13.66 24.40 8.31
N ALA A 86 -12.83 25.17 9.03
CA ALA A 86 -11.45 25.42 8.62
C ALA A 86 -10.66 24.11 8.59
N SER A 87 -9.97 23.87 7.48
CA SER A 87 -9.18 22.65 7.27
C SER A 87 -7.74 22.96 6.93
N TYR A 88 -6.88 21.99 7.25
CA TYR A 88 -5.46 21.97 6.90
C TYR A 88 -5.10 20.59 6.36
N ILE A 89 -4.27 20.53 5.33
CA ILE A 89 -3.71 19.29 4.80
C ILE A 89 -2.19 19.38 4.93
N GLY A 90 -1.60 18.33 5.49
CA GLY A 90 -0.16 18.26 5.68
C GLY A 90 0.39 16.86 5.47
N ARG A 91 1.64 16.80 5.03
CA ARG A 91 2.45 15.57 5.03
C ARG A 91 3.26 15.42 6.32
N PHE A 92 3.53 14.18 6.72
CA PHE A 92 4.59 13.90 7.68
C PHE A 92 5.26 12.54 7.43
N SER A 93 6.55 12.45 7.73
CA SER A 93 7.35 11.22 7.62
C SER A 93 7.36 10.39 8.92
N ARG A 94 7.22 11.04 10.08
CA ARG A 94 7.25 10.45 11.44
C ARG A 94 5.94 9.80 11.86
N ASN A 95 5.35 10.09 13.03
CA ASN A 95 4.11 9.50 13.56
C ASN A 95 3.03 10.59 13.75
N LEU A 96 1.76 10.29 13.48
CA LEU A 96 0.65 11.27 13.50
C LEU A 96 0.48 11.92 14.88
N ILE A 97 0.65 11.17 15.97
CA ILE A 97 0.55 11.69 17.34
C ILE A 97 1.57 12.81 17.56
N PHE A 98 2.82 12.60 17.15
CA PHE A 98 3.85 13.63 17.32
C PHE A 98 3.52 14.87 16.51
N ARG A 99 3.03 14.69 15.27
CA ARG A 99 2.62 15.82 14.44
C ARG A 99 1.44 16.57 15.03
N ALA A 100 0.44 15.87 15.56
CA ALA A 100 -0.70 16.49 16.22
C ALA A 100 -0.27 17.24 17.50
N ARG A 101 0.67 16.71 18.28
CA ARG A 101 1.23 17.39 19.47
C ARG A 101 2.05 18.63 19.14
N GLU A 102 2.68 18.67 17.97
CA GLU A 102 3.35 19.89 17.48
C GLU A 102 2.32 21.01 17.20
N HIS A 103 1.10 20.65 16.76
CA HIS A 103 0.00 21.59 16.52
C HIS A 103 -0.85 21.88 17.77
N LEU A 104 -0.94 20.94 18.70
CA LEU A 104 -1.73 21.00 19.93
C LEU A 104 -0.81 20.91 21.17
N PRO A 105 -0.10 22.00 21.51
CA PRO A 105 0.79 21.99 22.65
C PRO A 105 -0.01 21.97 23.96
N ALA A 106 0.53 21.32 24.99
CA ALA A 106 -0.14 21.16 26.29
C ALA A 106 -0.48 22.49 26.99
N TRP A 107 0.22 23.58 26.64
CA TRP A 107 -0.07 24.91 27.18
C TRP A 107 -1.35 25.52 26.62
N LEU A 108 -1.81 25.09 25.43
CA LEU A 108 -3.03 25.62 24.82
C LEU A 108 -4.24 25.32 25.71
N SER A 109 -4.29 24.12 26.28
CA SER A 109 -5.31 23.71 27.25
C SER A 109 -5.22 24.46 28.58
N LYS A 110 -4.07 25.08 28.88
CA LYS A 110 -3.85 25.86 30.11
C LYS A 110 -4.15 27.35 29.94
N GLY A 111 -4.57 27.79 28.74
CA GLY A 111 -4.88 29.20 28.46
C GLY A 111 -3.67 30.13 28.42
N VAL A 112 -2.45 29.58 28.34
CA VAL A 112 -1.21 30.38 28.31
C VAL A 112 -0.71 30.49 26.89
N VAL A 113 -0.69 31.68 26.29
CA VAL A 113 -0.18 31.85 24.92
C VAL A 113 1.34 31.88 24.91
N LYS A 114 1.95 30.98 24.12
CA LYS A 114 3.40 30.98 23.82
C LYS A 114 3.63 31.17 22.32
N THR A 115 4.84 30.88 21.85
CA THR A 115 5.22 30.94 20.44
C THR A 115 4.29 30.10 19.56
N ILE A 116 3.80 30.75 18.50
CA ILE A 116 2.90 30.16 17.52
C ILE A 116 3.74 29.67 16.34
N ASN A 117 3.82 28.34 16.18
CA ASN A 117 4.71 27.70 15.19
C ASN A 117 3.95 27.03 14.02
N SER A 118 2.62 27.16 13.96
CA SER A 118 1.83 26.57 12.88
C SER A 118 0.52 27.31 12.65
N SER A 119 0.01 27.29 11.41
CA SER A 119 -1.28 27.90 11.05
C SER A 119 -2.48 27.26 11.75
N ILE A 120 -2.40 25.95 12.06
CA ILE A 120 -3.42 25.28 12.90
C ILE A 120 -3.45 25.91 14.29
N LEU A 121 -2.29 26.02 14.94
CA LEU A 121 -2.20 26.58 16.29
C LEU A 121 -2.63 28.05 16.33
N GLU A 122 -2.19 28.84 15.35
CA GLU A 122 -2.59 30.24 15.19
C GLU A 122 -4.11 30.37 15.12
N HIS A 123 -4.74 29.57 14.26
CA HIS A 123 -6.20 29.54 14.11
C HIS A 123 -6.91 29.17 15.41
N LEU A 124 -6.43 28.16 16.15
CA LEU A 124 -7.03 27.74 17.42
C LEU A 124 -6.92 28.82 18.49
N VAL A 125 -5.80 29.54 18.55
CA VAL A 125 -5.61 30.66 19.48
C VAL A 125 -6.53 31.82 19.14
N GLN A 126 -6.66 32.17 17.85
CA GLN A 126 -7.50 33.28 17.39
C GLN A 126 -9.00 33.01 17.57
N THR A 127 -9.43 31.77 17.33
CA THR A 127 -10.86 31.39 17.37
C THR A 127 -11.31 30.86 18.72
N GLY A 128 -10.39 30.47 19.60
CA GLY A 128 -10.71 29.81 20.87
C GLY A 128 -11.31 28.40 20.71
N HIS A 129 -11.28 27.83 19.51
CA HIS A 129 -11.81 26.50 19.27
C HIS A 129 -10.94 25.43 19.95
N LYS A 130 -11.61 24.37 20.41
CA LYS A 130 -10.93 23.18 20.95
C LYS A 130 -10.74 22.16 19.82
N ALA A 131 -9.59 21.51 19.83
CA ALA A 131 -9.27 20.42 18.91
C ALA A 131 -8.75 19.22 19.69
N SER A 132 -9.20 18.03 19.31
CA SER A 132 -8.75 16.76 19.85
C SER A 132 -7.95 16.01 18.79
N VAL A 133 -6.92 15.26 19.20
CA VAL A 133 -6.11 14.46 18.28
C VAL A 133 -6.98 13.41 17.57
N ASP A 134 -7.96 12.85 18.27
CA ASP A 134 -8.77 11.76 17.73
C ASP A 134 -9.88 12.21 16.78
N GLU A 135 -10.43 13.39 17.00
CA GLU A 135 -11.57 13.92 16.24
C GLU A 135 -11.10 14.85 15.13
N SER A 136 -10.13 15.71 15.42
CA SER A 136 -9.72 16.76 14.51
C SER A 136 -8.71 16.29 13.47
N PHE A 137 -8.05 15.13 13.65
CA PHE A 137 -7.05 14.61 12.71
C PHE A 137 -7.52 13.33 12.02
N SER A 138 -7.46 13.32 10.69
CA SER A 138 -7.79 12.17 9.84
C SER A 138 -6.66 11.87 8.86
N ILE A 139 -6.48 10.60 8.49
CA ILE A 139 -5.48 10.19 7.50
C ILE A 139 -6.14 10.18 6.12
N LEU A 140 -5.57 10.90 5.16
CA LEU A 140 -6.05 10.91 3.77
C LEU A 140 -5.34 9.86 2.91
N TYR A 141 -4.04 9.68 3.10
CA TYR A 141 -3.24 8.76 2.28
C TYR A 141 -2.03 8.24 3.04
N ARG A 142 -1.73 6.95 2.91
CA ARG A 142 -0.53 6.31 3.49
C ARG A 142 0.38 5.79 2.39
N ALA A 143 1.64 6.22 2.40
CA ALA A 143 2.63 5.70 1.46
C ALA A 143 3.01 4.24 1.80
N PRO A 144 3.17 3.35 0.81
CA PRO A 144 3.57 1.96 1.06
C PRO A 144 4.93 1.86 1.77
N ASN A 145 4.99 1.08 2.85
CA ASN A 145 6.22 0.92 3.63
C ASN A 145 7.38 0.27 2.85
N LYS A 146 7.08 -0.48 1.78
CA LYS A 146 8.07 -1.20 0.97
C LYS A 146 8.91 -0.29 0.06
N LEU A 147 8.54 0.98 -0.09
CA LEU A 147 9.22 1.90 -1.00
C LEU A 147 10.52 2.48 -0.42
N PRO A 148 11.51 2.82 -1.26
CA PRO A 148 12.67 3.61 -0.87
C PRO A 148 12.27 4.97 -0.25
N LYS A 149 13.13 5.52 0.60
CA LYS A 149 12.88 6.80 1.31
C LYS A 149 12.60 7.96 0.34
N THR A 150 13.39 8.08 -0.72
CA THR A 150 13.24 9.12 -1.75
C THR A 150 11.90 9.00 -2.48
N SER A 151 11.54 7.78 -2.92
CA SER A 151 10.27 7.51 -3.59
C SER A 151 9.06 7.78 -2.68
N LYS A 152 9.16 7.49 -1.37
CA LYS A 152 8.12 7.83 -0.40
C LYS A 152 7.95 9.34 -0.26
N HIS A 153 9.06 10.07 -0.15
CA HIS A 153 9.04 11.52 -0.01
C HIS A 153 8.35 12.15 -1.21
N LEU A 154 8.80 11.82 -2.42
CA LEU A 154 8.20 12.33 -3.66
C LEU A 154 6.70 12.02 -3.73
N ARG A 155 6.31 10.77 -3.46
CA ARG A 155 4.89 10.39 -3.45
C ARG A 155 4.06 11.18 -2.46
N LEU A 156 4.58 11.43 -1.25
CA LEU A 156 3.86 12.23 -0.26
C LEU A 156 3.76 13.70 -0.68
N GLN A 157 4.78 14.26 -1.31
CA GLN A 157 4.71 15.62 -1.87
C GLN A 157 3.65 15.70 -2.98
N THR A 158 3.67 14.76 -3.92
CA THR A 158 2.71 14.70 -5.03
C THR A 158 1.29 14.51 -4.51
N ALA A 159 1.07 13.55 -3.62
CA ALA A 159 -0.26 13.28 -3.08
C ALA A 159 -0.77 14.44 -2.19
N GLU A 160 0.10 15.19 -1.51
CA GLU A 160 -0.30 16.37 -0.75
C GLU A 160 -0.76 17.49 -1.68
N ALA A 161 0.00 17.76 -2.75
CA ALA A 161 -0.40 18.73 -3.76
C ALA A 161 -1.73 18.36 -4.43
N ILE A 162 -1.92 17.07 -4.76
CA ILE A 162 -3.18 16.55 -5.30
C ILE A 162 -4.32 16.70 -4.31
N ALA A 163 -4.08 16.53 -3.00
CA ALA A 163 -5.12 16.66 -1.98
C ALA A 163 -5.50 18.13 -1.71
N ILE A 164 -4.52 19.05 -1.73
CA ILE A 164 -4.73 20.49 -1.51
C ILE A 164 -5.52 21.12 -2.65
N ARG A 165 -5.22 20.74 -3.90
CA ARG A 165 -5.82 21.36 -5.11
C ARG A 165 -7.37 21.36 -5.13
N PRO A 166 -8.08 20.24 -4.97
CA PRO A 166 -9.53 20.21 -4.98
C PRO A 166 -10.15 20.69 -3.67
N LYS A 167 -9.49 20.46 -2.52
CA LYS A 167 -10.06 20.79 -1.20
C LYS A 167 -9.87 22.25 -0.79
N GLN A 168 -8.88 22.93 -1.37
CA GLN A 168 -8.50 24.31 -1.07
C GLN A 168 -8.55 24.67 0.44
N PRO A 169 -7.88 23.90 1.31
CA PRO A 169 -7.93 24.12 2.77
C PRO A 169 -7.54 25.55 3.16
N VAL A 170 -8.35 26.15 4.03
CA VAL A 170 -8.19 27.56 4.44
C VAL A 170 -6.83 27.80 5.10
N LEU A 171 -6.37 26.86 5.92
CA LEU A 171 -5.19 27.00 6.76
C LEU A 171 -3.87 26.64 6.06
N CYS A 172 -3.91 26.12 4.83
CA CYS A 172 -2.70 25.82 4.06
C CYS A 172 -2.18 27.07 3.37
N ILE A 173 -1.07 27.61 3.85
CA ILE A 173 -0.38 28.75 3.22
C ILE A 173 0.15 28.36 1.84
N GLN A 174 0.62 27.11 1.72
CA GLN A 174 1.22 26.55 0.50
C GLN A 174 0.28 26.56 -0.71
N LYS A 175 -1.05 26.67 -0.53
CA LYS A 175 -1.99 26.75 -1.66
C LYS A 175 -1.74 27.96 -2.58
N LYS A 176 -1.10 29.01 -2.05
CA LYS A 176 -0.70 30.19 -2.84
C LYS A 176 0.45 29.91 -3.79
N GLU A 177 1.29 28.92 -3.46
CA GLU A 177 2.52 28.57 -4.16
C GLU A 177 2.34 27.36 -5.10
N VAL A 178 1.25 26.60 -4.96
CA VAL A 178 0.97 25.47 -5.86
C VAL A 178 0.46 26.01 -7.19
N GLN A 179 1.38 26.21 -8.13
CA GLN A 179 1.06 26.43 -9.53
C GLN A 179 0.21 25.24 -10.02
N PRO A 180 -0.98 25.49 -10.61
CA PRO A 180 -1.78 24.42 -11.15
C PRO A 180 -1.00 23.75 -12.27
N LEU A 181 -0.64 22.48 -12.10
CA LEU A 181 -0.22 21.66 -13.23
C LEU A 181 -1.39 21.66 -14.23
N LEU A 182 -1.20 22.37 -15.36
CA LEU A 182 -2.04 22.34 -16.56
C LEU A 182 -1.85 20.97 -17.23
N LEU A 183 -2.22 19.92 -16.50
CA LEU A 183 -2.36 18.60 -17.08
C LEU A 183 -3.77 18.51 -17.65
N PRO A 184 -3.95 17.85 -18.81
CA PRO A 184 -5.26 17.55 -19.37
C PRO A 184 -5.90 16.46 -18.50
N TRP A 185 -6.34 16.83 -17.30
CA TRP A 185 -7.10 15.94 -16.44
C TRP A 185 -8.49 15.76 -17.04
N PRO A 186 -9.04 14.53 -17.10
CA PRO A 186 -10.43 14.33 -17.48
C PRO A 186 -11.32 15.06 -16.47
N SER A 187 -12.24 15.87 -16.97
CA SER A 187 -13.26 16.52 -16.14
C SER A 187 -14.21 15.46 -15.60
N VAL A 188 -14.81 15.73 -14.42
CA VAL A 188 -15.75 14.82 -13.75
C VAL A 188 -16.94 14.45 -14.64
N GLU A 189 -17.25 15.28 -15.63
CA GLU A 189 -18.28 15.06 -16.64
C GLU A 189 -18.02 13.84 -17.53
N THR A 190 -16.75 13.46 -17.74
CA THR A 190 -16.39 12.36 -18.65
C THR A 190 -16.50 10.97 -18.03
N ILE A 191 -16.78 10.85 -16.72
CA ILE A 191 -16.80 9.56 -16.00
C ILE A 191 -18.22 8.97 -15.91
N ASN A 192 -19.24 9.77 -16.21
CA ASN A 192 -20.65 9.35 -16.14
C ASN A 192 -21.32 9.24 -17.53
N SER A 193 -20.53 9.14 -18.61
CA SER A 193 -21.03 8.96 -19.99
C SER A 193 -20.82 7.52 -20.46
#